data_AF-A0A2N2DNF5-F1
#
_entry.id   AF-A0A2N2DNF5-F1
#
_cell.length_a   1.000
_cell.length_b   1.000
_cell.length_c   1.000
_cell.angle_alpha   90.00
_cell.angle_beta   90.00
_cell.angle_gamma   90.00
#
_symmetry.space_group_name_H-M   'P 1'
#
loop_
_entity.id
_entity.type
_entity.pdbx_description
1 polymer ?
#
loop_
_entity_poly.entity_id
_entity_poly.type
_entity_poly.pdbx_seq_one_letter_code
_entity_poly.pdbx_strand_id
1 'polypeptide(L)'
;MKQLKIDEYNFNWDRHRSWIEFRYKDDLYRLDHSVEKARMHGIILHYGSQTFDQMVLALEDLLKIVGRGIYDLQTWISGMKYLPHLEETPAFFKYLGFVEPPSSIEEVKTRYKTRLKELSDDNDGNNPQLIKLKEAAEKAIQYMRNFDKRSN
;
A
#
# COMPACT_ATOMS: atom_id res chain seq x y z
N MET A 1 14.53 15.14 9.58
CA MET A 1 13.68 14.26 10.41
C MET A 1 13.86 14.44 11.90
N LYS A 2 15.05 14.20 12.50
CA LYS A 2 15.28 14.38 13.96
C LYS A 2 14.81 15.72 14.52
N GLN A 3 15.08 16.82 13.82
CA GLN A 3 14.65 18.17 14.23
C GLN A 3 13.12 18.36 14.23
N LEU A 4 12.38 17.57 13.43
CA LEU A 4 10.91 17.53 13.41
C LEU A 4 10.33 16.59 14.48
N LYS A 5 11.16 15.95 15.30
CA LYS A 5 10.75 14.89 16.24
C LYS A 5 10.02 13.75 15.53
N ILE A 6 10.51 13.39 14.35
CA ILE A 6 10.05 12.25 13.56
C ILE A 6 11.07 11.13 13.73
N ASP A 7 10.66 10.06 14.38
CA ASP A 7 11.50 8.90 14.67
C ASP A 7 11.31 7.77 13.64
N GLU A 8 10.12 7.68 13.04
CA GLU A 8 9.77 6.67 12.06
C GLU A 8 9.52 7.31 10.69
N TYR A 9 10.35 6.94 9.71
CA TYR A 9 10.19 7.37 8.33
C TYR A 9 10.70 6.32 7.35
N ASN A 10 10.12 6.33 6.15
CA ASN A 10 10.50 5.51 5.02
C ASN A 10 10.57 6.38 3.76
N PHE A 11 11.26 5.92 2.72
CA PHE A 11 11.36 6.65 1.48
C PHE A 11 11.59 5.74 0.28
N ASN A 12 11.32 6.28 -0.90
CA ASN A 12 11.67 5.67 -2.17
C ASN A 12 12.09 6.75 -3.16
N TRP A 13 13.04 6.42 -4.02
CA TRP A 13 13.25 7.10 -5.29
C TRP A 13 13.33 6.03 -6.38
N ASP A 14 12.39 6.05 -7.30
CA ASP A 14 12.47 5.26 -8.52
C ASP A 14 12.93 6.13 -9.69
N ARG A 15 12.87 5.60 -10.91
CA ARG A 15 13.32 6.34 -12.10
C ARG A 15 12.55 7.63 -12.34
N HIS A 16 11.28 7.71 -11.94
CA HIS A 16 10.36 8.80 -12.34
C HIS A 16 9.62 9.45 -11.17
N ARG A 17 9.60 8.82 -10.00
CA ARG A 17 8.85 9.24 -8.83
C ARG A 17 9.69 9.08 -7.58
N SER A 18 9.33 9.82 -6.56
CA SER A 18 9.85 9.62 -5.23
C SER A 18 8.81 9.97 -4.19
N TRP A 19 8.98 9.43 -3.00
CA TRP A 19 8.15 9.77 -1.85
C TRP A 19 8.94 9.66 -0.55
N ILE A 20 8.48 10.42 0.45
CA ILE A 20 8.93 10.34 1.84
C ILE A 20 7.69 10.12 2.69
N GLU A 21 7.68 9.04 3.45
CA GLU A 21 6.61 8.68 4.38
C GLU A 21 7.13 8.81 5.80
N PHE A 22 6.32 9.32 6.72
CA PHE A 22 6.69 9.44 8.12
C PHE A 22 5.48 9.45 9.04
N ARG A 23 5.71 9.02 10.29
CA ARG A 23 4.71 9.13 11.35
C ARG A 23 4.93 10.37 12.20
N TYR A 24 3.85 11.06 12.52
CA TYR A 24 3.85 12.22 13.41
C TYR A 24 2.54 12.26 14.19
N LYS A 25 2.60 12.34 15.54
CA LYS A 25 1.41 12.36 16.42
C LYS A 25 0.37 11.29 16.03
N ASP A 26 0.83 10.04 15.89
CA ASP A 26 0.06 8.83 15.54
C ASP A 26 -0.46 8.73 14.09
N ASP A 27 -0.41 9.81 13.32
CA ASP A 27 -0.84 9.84 11.93
C ASP A 27 0.31 9.53 10.96
N LEU A 28 -0.04 8.89 9.84
CA LEU A 28 0.87 8.63 8.73
C LEU A 28 0.77 9.77 7.70
N TYR A 29 1.92 10.28 7.27
CA TYR A 29 2.03 11.34 6.30
C TYR A 29 2.90 10.90 5.14
N ARG A 30 2.60 11.39 3.95
CA ARG A 30 3.40 11.12 2.75
C ARG A 30 3.54 12.36 1.88
N LEU A 31 4.77 12.76 1.61
CA LEU A 31 5.10 13.63 0.49
C LEU A 31 5.38 12.76 -0.73
N ASP A 32 4.75 13.07 -1.85
CA ASP A 32 5.00 12.38 -3.11
C ASP A 32 5.24 13.37 -4.26
N HIS A 33 6.27 13.10 -5.04
CA HIS A 33 6.65 13.92 -6.19
C HIS A 33 7.03 13.06 -7.39
N SER A 34 6.96 13.65 -8.58
CA SER A 34 7.30 12.97 -9.82
C SER A 34 7.79 13.95 -10.87
N VAL A 35 8.52 13.40 -11.84
CA VAL A 35 8.97 14.14 -13.03
C VAL A 35 7.79 14.72 -13.80
N GLU A 36 6.67 13.99 -13.83
CA GLU A 36 5.43 14.42 -14.47
C GLU A 36 4.79 15.61 -13.75
N LYS A 37 4.62 15.52 -12.41
CA LYS A 37 4.11 16.63 -11.60
C LYS A 37 4.98 17.87 -11.77
N ALA A 38 6.31 17.72 -11.70
CA ALA A 38 7.24 18.83 -11.91
C ALA A 38 7.06 19.48 -13.28
N ARG A 39 6.92 18.68 -14.34
CA ARG A 39 6.71 19.18 -15.70
C ARG A 39 5.41 19.96 -15.85
N MET A 40 4.32 19.52 -15.20
CA MET A 40 3.04 20.25 -15.18
C MET A 40 3.16 21.65 -14.58
N HIS A 41 4.14 21.85 -13.69
CA HIS A 41 4.46 23.15 -13.08
C HIS A 41 5.61 23.88 -13.79
N GLY A 42 6.02 23.45 -15.00
CA GLY A 42 7.08 24.09 -15.78
C GLY A 42 8.51 23.79 -15.28
N ILE A 43 8.67 22.85 -14.34
CA ILE A 43 9.96 22.46 -13.78
C ILE A 43 10.47 21.24 -14.55
N ILE A 44 11.66 21.35 -15.15
CA ILE A 44 12.26 20.26 -15.92
C ILE A 44 13.12 19.40 -14.99
N LEU A 45 12.61 18.21 -14.68
CA LEU A 45 13.35 17.15 -13.99
C LEU A 45 13.46 15.93 -14.92
N HIS A 46 14.52 15.15 -14.74
CA HIS A 46 14.81 13.98 -15.57
C HIS A 46 14.68 12.66 -14.80
N TYR A 47 14.90 12.68 -13.49
CA TYR A 47 14.96 11.48 -12.66
C TYR A 47 14.23 11.64 -11.34
N GLY A 48 13.73 10.53 -10.78
CA GLY A 48 13.09 10.50 -9.47
C GLY A 48 14.02 10.86 -8.30
N SER A 49 15.35 10.76 -8.48
CA SER A 49 16.29 11.29 -7.50
C SER A 49 16.21 12.82 -7.38
N GLN A 50 16.03 13.54 -8.51
CA GLN A 50 15.89 15.00 -8.47
C GLN A 50 14.55 15.43 -7.85
N THR A 51 13.50 14.63 -8.06
CA THR A 51 12.22 14.87 -7.36
C THR A 51 12.36 14.60 -5.86
N PHE A 52 13.22 13.64 -5.47
CA PHE A 52 13.54 13.37 -4.07
C PHE A 52 14.29 14.53 -3.43
N ASP A 53 15.32 15.07 -4.09
CA ASP A 53 16.07 16.23 -3.61
C ASP A 53 15.16 17.43 -3.35
N GLN A 54 14.20 17.69 -4.25
CA GLN A 54 13.20 18.75 -4.05
C GLN A 54 12.33 18.53 -2.81
N MET A 55 11.93 17.30 -2.51
CA MET A 55 11.17 17.02 -1.30
C MET A 55 12.01 17.20 -0.03
N VAL A 56 13.30 16.82 -0.06
CA VAL A 56 14.21 17.05 1.07
C VAL A 56 14.36 18.54 1.33
N LEU A 57 14.58 19.35 0.28
CA LEU A 57 14.64 20.81 0.40
C LEU A 57 13.35 21.40 0.97
N ALA A 58 12.19 20.94 0.50
CA ALA A 58 10.90 21.39 1.02
C ALA A 58 10.73 21.06 2.52
N LEU A 59 11.19 19.89 2.97
CA LEU A 59 11.18 19.52 4.39
C LEU A 59 12.15 20.38 5.22
N GLU A 60 13.30 20.75 4.68
CA GLU A 60 14.24 21.68 5.33
C GLU A 60 13.66 23.09 5.47
N ASP A 61 12.95 23.57 4.45
CA ASP A 61 12.28 24.87 4.52
C ASP A 61 11.13 24.85 5.51
N LEU A 62 10.37 23.76 5.56
CA LEU A 62 9.34 23.54 6.57
C LEU A 62 9.92 23.55 7.99
N LEU A 63 11.07 22.89 8.17
CA LEU A 63 11.85 22.91 9.41
C LEU A 63 12.20 24.33 9.86
N LYS A 64 12.65 25.19 8.94
CA LYS A 64 12.97 26.59 9.25
C LYS A 64 11.73 27.37 9.69
N ILE A 65 10.58 27.14 9.05
CA ILE A 65 9.33 27.81 9.39
C ILE A 65 8.84 27.39 10.78
N VAL A 66 8.85 26.09 11.07
CA VAL A 66 8.48 25.54 12.39
C VAL A 66 9.44 26.03 13.46
N GLY A 67 10.76 26.05 13.18
CA GLY A 67 11.79 26.55 14.09
C GLY A 67 11.66 28.05 14.42
N ARG A 68 11.02 28.84 13.55
CA ARG A 68 10.68 30.25 13.81
C ARG A 68 9.44 30.43 14.67
N GLY A 69 8.72 29.36 15.01
CA GLY A 69 7.53 29.41 15.86
C GLY A 69 6.30 30.03 15.20
N ILE A 70 6.26 30.12 13.87
CA ILE A 70 5.13 30.73 13.14
C ILE A 70 3.87 29.86 13.28
N TYR A 71 3.99 28.54 13.08
CA TYR A 71 2.93 27.55 13.28
C TYR A 71 3.53 26.17 13.65
N ASP A 72 2.73 25.30 14.30
CA ASP A 72 3.10 23.89 14.54
C ASP A 72 3.24 23.14 13.22
N LEU A 73 4.11 22.12 13.19
CA LEU A 73 4.28 21.25 12.03
C LEU A 73 2.94 20.67 11.55
N GLN A 74 2.05 20.29 12.48
CA GLN A 74 0.74 19.71 12.16
C GLN A 74 -0.08 20.58 11.20
N THR A 75 -0.02 21.90 11.37
CA THR A 75 -0.76 22.84 10.53
C THR A 75 -0.35 22.72 9.06
N TRP A 76 0.94 22.59 8.82
CA TRP A 76 1.52 22.52 7.47
C TRP A 76 1.34 21.16 6.81
N ILE A 77 1.46 20.08 7.56
CA ILE A 77 1.39 18.72 7.02
C ILE A 77 -0.02 18.15 6.98
N SER A 78 -1.03 18.89 7.47
CA SER A 78 -2.43 18.45 7.53
C SER A 78 -2.97 17.92 6.20
N GLY A 79 -2.62 18.57 5.08
CA GLY A 79 -3.00 18.15 3.73
C GLY A 79 -2.21 16.95 3.17
N MET A 80 -1.16 16.50 3.88
CA MET A 80 -0.29 15.39 3.48
C MET A 80 -0.66 14.08 4.17
N LYS A 81 -1.78 14.07 4.94
CA LYS A 81 -2.25 12.90 5.67
C LYS A 81 -2.47 11.76 4.67
N TYR A 82 -1.73 10.68 4.88
CA TYR A 82 -1.76 9.53 4.00
C TYR A 82 -2.59 8.44 4.64
N LEU A 83 -3.67 8.06 3.97
CA LEU A 83 -4.36 6.82 4.28
C LEU A 83 -3.60 5.71 3.56
N PRO A 84 -2.98 4.75 4.28
CA PRO A 84 -2.43 3.59 3.61
C PRO A 84 -3.55 2.99 2.78
N HIS A 85 -3.29 2.77 1.48
CA HIS A 85 -4.25 2.08 0.64
C HIS A 85 -4.60 0.79 1.36
N LEU A 86 -5.88 0.61 1.71
CA LEU A 86 -6.37 -0.71 2.09
C LEU A 86 -5.95 -1.60 0.93
N GLU A 87 -5.02 -2.52 1.15
CA GLU A 87 -4.76 -3.57 0.18
C GLU A 87 -6.09 -4.31 0.05
N GLU A 88 -6.86 -3.98 -0.98
CA GLU A 88 -8.13 -4.64 -1.19
C GLU A 88 -7.84 -6.12 -1.31
N THR A 89 -8.29 -6.89 -0.33
CA THR A 89 -8.20 -8.34 -0.31
C THR A 89 -8.53 -8.84 -1.73
N PRO A 90 -7.57 -9.48 -2.42
CA PRO A 90 -7.74 -9.84 -3.82
C PRO A 90 -9.07 -10.54 -4.08
N ALA A 91 -9.70 -10.28 -5.23
CA ALA A 91 -11.05 -10.75 -5.53
C ALA A 91 -11.23 -12.28 -5.36
N PHE A 92 -10.17 -13.06 -5.57
CA PHE A 92 -10.18 -14.52 -5.36
C PHE A 92 -10.27 -14.91 -3.87
N PHE A 93 -9.69 -14.14 -2.95
CA PHE A 93 -9.87 -14.35 -1.50
C PHE A 93 -11.29 -14.00 -1.08
N LYS A 94 -11.82 -12.86 -1.57
CA LYS A 94 -13.23 -12.48 -1.34
C LYS A 94 -14.20 -13.57 -1.82
N TYR A 95 -13.95 -14.16 -2.99
CA TYR A 95 -14.77 -15.24 -3.56
C TYR A 95 -14.75 -16.53 -2.70
N LEU A 96 -13.64 -16.82 -2.04
CA LEU A 96 -13.53 -17.92 -1.08
C LEU A 96 -14.16 -17.59 0.30
N GLY A 97 -14.64 -16.37 0.51
CA GLY A 97 -15.27 -15.92 1.75
C GLY A 97 -14.29 -15.34 2.77
N PHE A 98 -13.10 -14.92 2.34
CA PHE A 98 -12.14 -14.23 3.19
C PHE A 98 -12.39 -12.71 3.18
N VAL A 99 -12.48 -12.13 4.38
CA VAL A 99 -12.54 -10.66 4.58
C VAL A 99 -11.13 -10.08 4.61
N GLU A 100 -10.19 -10.83 5.18
CA GLU A 100 -8.76 -10.52 5.29
C GLU A 100 -7.94 -11.66 4.65
N PRO A 101 -6.72 -11.38 4.17
CA PRO A 101 -5.86 -12.42 3.60
C PRO A 101 -5.60 -13.56 4.63
N PRO A 102 -5.71 -14.83 4.21
CA PRO A 102 -5.52 -15.97 5.11
C PRO A 102 -4.08 -16.08 5.60
N SER A 103 -3.93 -16.62 6.81
CA SER A 103 -2.62 -16.77 7.46
C SER A 103 -1.83 -17.98 6.96
N SER A 104 -2.50 -18.95 6.32
CA SER A 104 -1.83 -20.15 5.78
C SER A 104 -2.54 -20.77 4.58
N ILE A 105 -1.79 -21.56 3.80
CA ILE A 105 -2.34 -22.37 2.70
C ILE A 105 -3.36 -23.40 3.21
N GLU A 106 -3.21 -23.86 4.46
CA GLU A 106 -4.13 -24.83 5.08
C GLU A 106 -5.51 -24.21 5.34
N GLU A 107 -5.53 -22.93 5.71
CA GLU A 107 -6.76 -22.17 5.89
C GLU A 107 -7.53 -22.03 4.58
N VAL A 108 -6.82 -21.76 3.47
CA VAL A 108 -7.41 -21.73 2.12
C VAL A 108 -8.02 -23.08 1.76
N LYS A 109 -7.33 -24.19 2.01
CA LYS A 109 -7.82 -25.55 1.72
C LYS A 109 -9.05 -25.91 2.55
N THR A 110 -9.06 -25.52 3.82
CA THR A 110 -10.18 -25.78 4.73
C THR A 110 -11.41 -25.01 4.28
N ARG A 111 -11.24 -23.71 3.98
CA ARG A 111 -12.32 -22.86 3.48
C ARG A 111 -12.87 -23.33 2.14
N TYR A 112 -11.99 -23.75 1.22
CA TYR A 112 -12.38 -24.37 -0.05
C TYR A 112 -13.25 -25.62 0.17
N LYS A 113 -12.87 -26.52 1.08
CA LYS A 113 -13.66 -27.72 1.38
C LYS A 113 -15.03 -27.40 1.97
N THR A 114 -15.12 -26.41 2.87
CA THR A 114 -16.41 -25.97 3.43
C THR A 114 -17.31 -25.42 2.33
N ARG A 115 -16.79 -24.52 1.48
CA ARG A 115 -17.54 -23.96 0.35
C ARG A 115 -17.92 -24.99 -0.70
N LEU A 116 -17.05 -25.97 -0.93
CA LEU A 116 -17.33 -27.07 -1.85
C LEU A 116 -18.51 -27.90 -1.34
N LYS A 117 -18.57 -28.18 -0.02
CA LYS A 117 -19.70 -28.90 0.60
C LYS A 117 -21.02 -28.13 0.48
N GLU A 118 -20.99 -26.82 0.80
CA GLU A 118 -22.15 -25.94 0.66
C GLU A 118 -22.69 -25.92 -0.77
N LEU A 119 -21.80 -25.86 -1.77
CA LEU A 119 -22.17 -25.81 -3.19
C LEU A 119 -22.48 -27.19 -3.80
N SER A 120 -22.06 -28.28 -3.17
CA SER A 120 -22.34 -29.64 -3.63
C SER A 120 -23.65 -30.22 -3.09
N ASP A 121 -24.17 -29.69 -1.98
CA ASP A 121 -25.53 -30.01 -1.50
C ASP A 121 -26.60 -29.36 -2.39
N ASP A 122 -26.27 -28.24 -3.06
CA ASP A 122 -27.09 -27.62 -4.09
C ASP A 122 -26.92 -28.37 -5.44
N ASN A 123 -27.69 -29.45 -5.59
CA ASN A 123 -27.93 -30.23 -6.82
C ASN A 123 -27.66 -29.47 -8.14
N ASP A 124 -26.55 -29.79 -8.83
CA ASP A 124 -26.49 -30.26 -10.24
C ASP A 124 -25.02 -30.32 -10.69
N GLY A 125 -24.62 -31.45 -11.29
CA GLY A 125 -23.23 -31.89 -11.47
C GLY A 125 -22.37 -31.09 -12.44
N ASN A 126 -22.82 -29.92 -12.91
CA ASN A 126 -22.08 -29.05 -13.83
C ASN A 126 -22.28 -27.56 -13.52
N ASN A 127 -22.17 -27.19 -12.24
CA ASN A 127 -22.34 -25.82 -11.81
C ASN A 127 -21.08 -24.98 -12.15
N PRO A 128 -21.16 -23.93 -13.00
CA PRO A 128 -20.03 -23.07 -13.34
C PRO A 128 -19.42 -22.35 -12.11
N GLN A 129 -20.14 -22.29 -10.98
CA GLN A 129 -19.63 -21.78 -9.72
C GLN A 129 -18.56 -22.69 -9.10
N LEU A 130 -18.65 -24.02 -9.27
CA LEU A 130 -17.65 -24.97 -8.76
C LEU A 130 -16.31 -24.82 -9.50
N ILE A 131 -16.36 -24.57 -10.81
CA ILE A 131 -15.18 -24.30 -11.64
C ILE A 131 -14.51 -23.01 -11.17
N LYS A 132 -15.28 -21.92 -11.01
CA LYS A 132 -14.78 -20.64 -10.48
C LYS A 132 -14.21 -20.77 -9.06
N LEU A 133 -14.80 -21.61 -8.21
CA LEU A 133 -14.32 -21.86 -6.86
C LEU A 133 -12.96 -22.56 -6.87
N LYS A 134 -12.78 -23.55 -7.75
CA LYS A 134 -11.49 -24.24 -7.92
C LYS A 134 -10.41 -23.28 -8.43
N GLU A 135 -10.72 -22.48 -9.45
CA GLU A 135 -9.80 -21.47 -9.98
C GLU A 135 -9.39 -20.42 -8.93
N ALA A 136 -10.34 -19.97 -8.10
CA ALA A 136 -10.06 -19.02 -7.03
C ALA A 136 -9.13 -19.64 -5.95
N ALA A 137 -9.34 -20.92 -5.59
CA ALA A 137 -8.48 -21.64 -4.66
C ALA A 137 -7.06 -21.83 -5.19
N GLU A 138 -6.90 -22.17 -6.46
CA GLU A 138 -5.58 -22.32 -7.09
C GLU A 138 -4.83 -20.98 -7.14
N LYS A 139 -5.51 -19.90 -7.52
CA LYS A 139 -4.93 -18.54 -7.50
C LYS A 139 -4.53 -18.10 -6.10
N ALA A 140 -5.34 -18.38 -5.09
CA ALA A 140 -5.03 -18.10 -3.69
C ALA A 140 -3.75 -18.82 -3.23
N ILE A 141 -3.63 -20.12 -3.51
CA ILE A 141 -2.45 -20.91 -3.14
C ILE A 141 -1.20 -20.41 -3.87
N GLN A 142 -1.32 -20.08 -5.16
CA GLN A 142 -0.19 -19.56 -5.93
C GLN A 142 0.25 -18.18 -5.43
N TYR A 143 -0.70 -17.32 -5.06
CA TYR A 143 -0.41 -16.03 -4.46
C TYR A 143 0.38 -16.19 -3.16
N MET A 144 -0.07 -17.06 -2.25
CA MET A 144 0.62 -17.32 -0.98
C MET A 144 2.04 -17.88 -1.19
N ARG A 145 2.20 -18.85 -2.11
CA ARG A 145 3.53 -19.41 -2.45
C ARG A 145 4.50 -18.39 -3.04
N ASN A 146 3.98 -17.44 -3.82
CA ASN A 146 4.80 -16.37 -4.39
C ASN A 146 5.16 -15.30 -3.36
N PHE A 147 4.30 -15.09 -2.36
CA PHE A 147 4.55 -14.19 -1.23
C PHE A 147 5.66 -14.75 -0.33
N ASP A 148 5.61 -16.03 0.04
CA ASP A 148 6.65 -16.70 0.84
C ASP A 148 8.04 -16.66 0.17
N LYS A 149 8.09 -16.71 -1.17
CA LYS A 149 9.34 -16.62 -1.94
C LYS A 149 9.94 -15.21 -2.03
N ARG A 150 9.16 -14.17 -1.77
CA ARG A 150 9.64 -12.78 -1.75
C ARG A 150 10.11 -12.33 -0.37
N SER A 151 9.74 -13.08 0.67
CA SER A 151 10.10 -12.84 2.06
C SER A 151 11.34 -13.62 2.53
N ASN A 152 11.99 -14.35 1.61
CA ASN A 152 13.28 -15.06 1.79
C ASN A 152 14.29 -14.50 0.79
#